data_AF-A0A521VCG4-F1
#
_entry.id   AF-A0A521VCG4-F1
#
_cell.length_a   1.000
_cell.length_b   1.000
_cell.length_c   1.000
_cell.angle_alpha   90.00
_cell.angle_beta   90.00
_cell.angle_gamma   90.00
#
_symmetry.space_group_name_H-M   'P 1'
#
loop_
_entity.id
_entity.type
_entity.pdbx_description
1 polymer ?
#
loop_
_entity_poly.entity_id
_entity_poly.type
_entity_poly.pdbx_seq_one_letter_code
_entity_poly.pdbx_strand_id
1 'polypeptide(L)'
;MPDLRVVPAEQLLLHEQHDAQRSGPLLQRLQTDRVLKNPPVVAPIRGEQRYVVLDGANRVAAMQALGIVHIAVQVVDYEDAELILDTWHHLVKGIGAERFKGMLQAVQGVEIERSDAAHARAQLARREILAFVEYVNGELWTLQASGDLHQRTRRLNEIVDLYKVQGRIFRANIDHLPSLLPYHDDVAALVVFPRFAPAEIIDLARVGACLPAGITRHVIPRRALRINLPLTVLSG
;
A
#
# COMPACT_ATOMS: atom_id res chain seq x y z
N MET A 1 14.62 20.59 9.09
CA MET A 1 14.41 19.59 10.17
C MET A 1 13.01 19.00 10.01
N PRO A 2 12.74 17.76 10.46
CA PRO A 2 11.39 17.19 10.42
C PRO A 2 10.43 17.98 11.33
N ASP A 3 9.19 18.21 10.88
CA ASP A 3 8.10 18.79 11.67
C ASP A 3 7.36 17.67 12.41
N LEU A 4 7.46 17.66 13.75
CA LEU A 4 6.82 16.67 14.60
C LEU A 4 5.66 17.31 15.37
N ARG A 5 4.50 16.68 15.32
CA ARG A 5 3.29 17.13 16.02
C ARG A 5 2.60 15.99 16.72
N VAL A 6 1.92 16.28 17.81
CA VAL A 6 0.98 15.35 18.44
C VAL A 6 -0.42 15.72 17.98
N VAL A 7 -1.13 14.79 17.36
CA VAL A 7 -2.46 15.02 16.79
C VAL A 7 -3.47 13.98 17.31
N PRO A 8 -4.76 14.30 17.40
CA PRO A 8 -5.80 13.31 17.71
C PRO A 8 -5.77 12.16 16.70
N ALA A 9 -5.86 10.91 17.20
CA ALA A 9 -5.80 9.71 16.38
C ALA A 9 -6.98 9.61 15.38
N GLU A 10 -8.13 10.21 15.71
CA GLU A 10 -9.31 10.30 14.86
C GLU A 10 -9.13 11.23 13.64
N GLN A 11 -8.13 12.13 13.67
CA GLN A 11 -7.81 13.00 12.54
C GLN A 11 -6.94 12.31 11.49
N LEU A 12 -6.48 11.09 11.75
CA LEU A 12 -5.60 10.34 10.86
C LEU A 12 -6.40 9.41 9.95
N LEU A 13 -6.46 9.74 8.66
CA LEU A 13 -7.13 8.95 7.64
C LEU A 13 -6.14 8.00 6.95
N LEU A 14 -6.51 6.73 6.85
CA LEU A 14 -5.73 5.71 6.15
C LEU A 14 -6.14 5.68 4.68
N HIS A 15 -5.16 5.59 3.77
CA HIS A 15 -5.40 5.34 2.34
C HIS A 15 -5.00 3.93 1.89
N GLU A 16 -4.31 3.17 2.74
CA GLU A 16 -3.99 1.77 2.53
C GLU A 16 -4.61 0.92 3.64
N GLN A 17 -5.02 -0.29 3.26
CA GLN A 17 -5.41 -1.31 4.22
C GLN A 17 -4.25 -1.58 5.19
N HIS A 18 -4.56 -1.84 6.45
CA HIS A 18 -3.56 -2.37 7.36
C HIS A 18 -3.35 -3.86 7.08
N ASP A 19 -2.10 -4.31 7.14
CA ASP A 19 -1.73 -5.70 6.92
C ASP A 19 -1.94 -6.47 8.23
N ALA A 20 -2.99 -7.31 8.29
CA ALA A 20 -3.34 -8.10 9.46
C ALA A 20 -2.22 -9.06 9.91
N GLN A 21 -1.35 -9.52 8.98
CA GLN A 21 -0.19 -10.34 9.34
C GLN A 21 0.88 -9.52 10.08
N ARG A 22 0.92 -8.21 9.86
CA ARG A 22 1.88 -7.28 10.49
C ARG A 22 1.31 -6.58 11.72
N SER A 23 -0.01 -6.44 11.83
CA SER A 23 -0.64 -5.73 12.94
C SER A 23 -0.42 -6.43 14.29
N GLY A 24 -0.52 -7.77 14.34
CA GLY A 24 -0.32 -8.56 15.57
C GLY A 24 1.07 -8.38 16.19
N PRO A 25 2.17 -8.70 15.47
CA PRO A 25 3.52 -8.52 15.99
C PRO A 25 3.85 -7.06 16.35
N LEU A 26 3.28 -6.10 15.62
CA LEU A 26 3.48 -4.68 15.90
C LEU A 26 2.76 -4.25 17.19
N LEU A 27 1.52 -4.70 17.39
CA LEU A 27 0.74 -4.47 18.59
C LEU A 27 1.48 -5.01 19.83
N GLN A 28 1.95 -6.26 19.75
CA GLN A 28 2.72 -6.88 20.83
C GLN A 28 3.99 -6.07 21.14
N ARG A 29 4.74 -5.65 20.11
CA ARG A 29 5.93 -4.80 20.30
C ARG A 29 5.59 -3.46 20.94
N LEU A 30 4.51 -2.81 20.54
CA LEU A 30 4.07 -1.53 21.14
C LEU A 30 3.69 -1.72 22.61
N GLN A 31 3.04 -2.83 22.96
CA GLN A 31 2.69 -3.17 24.35
C GLN A 31 3.93 -3.47 25.21
N THR A 32 4.93 -4.17 24.64
CA THR A 32 6.18 -4.52 25.34
C THR A 32 7.12 -3.33 25.47
N ASP A 33 7.44 -2.68 24.35
CA ASP A 33 8.43 -1.59 24.32
C ASP A 33 7.88 -0.30 24.95
N ARG A 34 6.55 -0.10 24.91
CA ARG A 34 5.83 1.11 25.38
C ARG A 34 6.40 2.42 24.85
N VAL A 35 7.02 2.36 23.67
CA VAL A 35 7.71 3.50 23.04
C VAL A 35 7.36 3.56 21.55
N LEU A 36 7.01 4.76 21.09
CA LEU A 36 6.94 5.09 19.67
C LEU A 36 8.34 5.41 19.15
N LYS A 37 8.97 4.44 18.49
CA LYS A 37 10.32 4.59 17.94
C LYS A 37 10.35 5.51 16.71
N ASN A 38 9.49 5.25 15.73
CA ASN A 38 9.41 6.04 14.50
C ASN A 38 7.98 6.59 14.37
N PRO A 39 7.79 7.91 14.26
CA PRO A 39 6.45 8.48 14.08
C PRO A 39 5.88 8.07 12.72
N PRO A 40 4.56 7.85 12.59
CA PRO A 40 3.90 7.82 11.29
C PRO A 40 4.15 9.14 10.55
N VAL A 41 4.23 9.07 9.22
CA VAL A 41 4.35 10.28 8.39
C VAL A 41 3.01 10.58 7.77
N VAL A 42 2.59 11.84 7.86
CA VAL A 42 1.27 12.28 7.44
C VAL A 42 1.37 13.58 6.63
N ALA A 43 0.41 13.79 5.73
CA ALA A 43 0.23 15.06 5.05
C ALA A 43 -1.11 15.69 5.43
N PRO A 44 -1.18 17.01 5.64
CA PRO A 44 -2.44 17.69 5.92
C PRO A 44 -3.36 17.65 4.69
N ILE A 45 -4.66 17.48 4.93
CA ILE A 45 -5.67 17.59 3.89
C ILE A 45 -6.11 19.05 3.81
N ARG A 46 -5.89 19.70 2.66
CA ARG A 46 -6.19 21.13 2.48
C ARG A 46 -7.66 21.44 2.80
N GLY A 47 -7.86 22.46 3.63
CA GLY A 47 -9.19 22.91 4.06
C GLY A 47 -9.80 22.10 5.21
N GLU A 48 -9.06 21.16 5.80
CA GLU A 48 -9.56 20.26 6.84
C GLU A 48 -8.61 20.19 8.04
N GLN A 49 -9.14 19.79 9.20
CA GLN A 49 -8.36 19.46 10.40
C GLN A 49 -8.03 17.95 10.43
N ARG A 50 -7.68 17.39 9.27
CA ARG A 50 -7.40 15.96 9.08
C ARG A 50 -6.13 15.77 8.29
N TYR A 51 -5.52 14.61 8.46
CA TYR A 51 -4.29 14.22 7.80
C TYR A 51 -4.46 12.88 7.11
N VAL A 52 -3.83 12.71 5.94
CA VAL A 52 -3.69 11.40 5.30
C VAL A 52 -2.37 10.76 5.70
N VAL A 53 -2.41 9.50 6.10
CA VAL A 53 -1.24 8.75 6.58
C VAL A 53 -0.43 8.20 5.41
N LEU A 54 0.69 8.84 5.06
CA LEU A 54 1.56 8.44 3.94
C LEU A 54 2.46 7.25 4.29
N ASP A 55 2.87 7.13 5.55
CA ASP A 55 3.64 5.99 6.02
C ASP A 55 3.29 5.65 7.47
N GLY A 56 3.16 4.35 7.76
CA GLY A 56 2.85 3.86 9.09
C GLY A 56 1.38 3.54 9.35
N ALA A 57 0.60 3.19 8.33
CA ALA A 57 -0.78 2.73 8.49
C ALA A 57 -0.94 1.64 9.58
N ASN A 58 -0.06 0.63 9.59
CA ASN A 58 -0.07 -0.41 10.64
C ASN A 58 0.19 0.17 12.05
N ARG A 59 1.06 1.18 12.18
CA ARG A 59 1.36 1.84 13.47
C ARG A 59 0.15 2.61 13.97
N VAL A 60 -0.48 3.39 13.10
CA VAL A 60 -1.70 4.15 13.43
C VAL A 60 -2.82 3.19 13.84
N ALA A 61 -3.09 2.15 13.04
CA ALA A 61 -4.12 1.17 13.35
C ALA A 61 -3.86 0.43 14.68
N ALA A 62 -2.61 0.03 14.95
CA ALA A 62 -2.26 -0.62 16.21
C ALA A 62 -2.41 0.32 17.43
N MET A 63 -2.02 1.58 17.30
CA MET A 63 -2.18 2.57 18.38
C MET A 63 -3.66 2.88 18.65
N GLN A 64 -4.48 3.03 17.60
CA GLN A 64 -5.93 3.17 17.73
C GLN A 64 -6.56 1.95 18.42
N ALA A 65 -6.14 0.73 18.05
CA ALA A 65 -6.60 -0.50 18.69
C ALA A 65 -6.21 -0.61 20.17
N LEU A 66 -5.13 0.07 20.60
CA LEU A 66 -4.73 0.19 22.01
C LEU A 66 -5.48 1.30 22.76
N GLY A 67 -6.41 2.01 22.11
CA GLY A 67 -7.13 3.13 22.71
C GLY A 67 -6.28 4.40 22.87
N ILE A 68 -5.15 4.51 22.16
CA ILE A 68 -4.32 5.71 22.19
C ILE A 68 -5.02 6.81 21.40
N VAL A 69 -5.40 7.88 22.09
CA VAL A 69 -6.22 8.98 21.55
C VAL A 69 -5.39 10.06 20.84
N HIS A 70 -4.09 10.16 21.12
CA HIS A 70 -3.17 11.10 20.47
C HIS A 70 -1.96 10.38 19.89
N ILE A 71 -1.48 10.77 18.71
CA ILE A 71 -0.34 10.13 18.05
C ILE A 71 0.68 11.20 17.65
N ALA A 72 1.94 10.99 18.04
CA ALA A 72 3.03 11.80 17.52
C ALA A 72 3.35 11.38 16.07
N VAL A 73 3.25 12.34 15.16
CA VAL A 73 3.41 12.17 13.72
C VAL A 73 4.48 13.12 13.19
N GLN A 74 5.10 12.75 12.08
CA GLN A 74 5.85 13.67 11.24
C GLN A 74 4.90 14.25 10.19
N VAL A 75 4.76 15.57 10.17
CA VAL A 75 3.98 16.28 9.14
C VAL A 75 4.90 16.61 7.97
N VAL A 76 4.45 16.33 6.75
CA VAL A 76 5.12 16.70 5.50
C VAL A 76 4.14 17.40 4.57
N ASP A 77 4.67 18.25 3.68
CA ASP A 77 3.89 18.80 2.58
C ASP A 77 3.81 17.77 1.45
N TYR A 78 2.60 17.40 1.04
CA TYR A 78 2.41 16.43 -0.04
C TYR A 78 2.73 17.02 -1.42
N GLU A 79 2.86 18.34 -1.51
CA GLU A 79 3.29 19.05 -2.72
C GLU A 79 4.79 19.36 -2.75
N ASP A 80 5.54 18.94 -1.72
CA ASP A 80 7.01 18.99 -1.74
C ASP A 80 7.53 18.14 -2.90
N ALA A 81 8.26 18.76 -3.84
CA ALA A 81 8.82 18.10 -5.02
C ALA A 81 9.82 16.98 -4.66
N GLU A 82 10.40 17.00 -3.47
CA GLU A 82 11.27 15.92 -2.98
C GLU A 82 10.50 14.72 -2.43
N LEU A 83 9.19 14.87 -2.18
CA LEU A 83 8.30 13.77 -1.78
C LEU A 83 7.75 13.09 -3.02
N ILE A 84 8.21 11.85 -3.24
CA ILE A 84 7.82 11.08 -4.44
C ILE A 84 6.83 10.00 -4.03
N LEU A 85 5.65 10.02 -4.64
CA LEU A 85 4.71 8.90 -4.64
C LEU A 85 5.01 7.99 -5.83
N ASP A 86 5.50 6.80 -5.53
CA ASP A 86 5.75 5.73 -6.49
C ASP A 86 4.92 4.49 -6.13
N THR A 87 5.14 3.40 -6.86
CA THR A 87 4.38 2.16 -6.68
C THR A 87 5.30 1.00 -6.30
N TRP A 88 4.82 0.15 -5.39
CA TRP A 88 5.36 -1.19 -5.18
C TRP A 88 4.59 -2.19 -6.05
N HIS A 89 5.30 -3.11 -6.68
CA HIS A 89 4.77 -4.25 -7.40
C HIS A 89 4.84 -5.50 -6.51
N HIS A 90 3.93 -6.45 -6.74
CA HIS A 90 3.87 -7.67 -5.95
C HIS A 90 4.53 -8.82 -6.70
N LEU A 91 5.70 -9.23 -6.25
CA LEU A 91 6.28 -10.51 -6.62
C LEU A 91 5.62 -11.59 -5.77
N VAL A 92 4.77 -12.39 -6.39
CA VAL A 92 3.98 -13.43 -5.73
C VAL A 92 4.75 -14.75 -5.77
N LYS A 93 4.86 -15.40 -4.60
CA LYS A 93 5.68 -16.60 -4.40
C LYS A 93 4.93 -17.67 -3.60
N GLY A 94 5.38 -18.92 -3.65
CA GLY A 94 4.81 -20.01 -2.85
C GLY A 94 3.42 -20.46 -3.27
N ILE A 95 3.04 -20.14 -4.50
CA ILE A 95 1.81 -20.59 -5.14
C ILE A 95 2.13 -20.96 -6.59
N GLY A 96 1.60 -22.08 -7.09
CA GLY A 96 1.81 -22.47 -8.49
C GLY A 96 1.17 -21.48 -9.45
N ALA A 97 1.84 -21.20 -10.59
CA ALA A 97 1.38 -20.23 -11.59
C ALA A 97 -0.05 -20.49 -12.09
N GLU A 98 -0.39 -21.74 -12.40
CA GLU A 98 -1.74 -22.13 -12.84
C GLU A 98 -2.80 -21.89 -11.77
N ARG A 99 -2.48 -22.21 -10.51
CA ARG A 99 -3.39 -21.93 -9.37
C ARG A 99 -3.59 -20.43 -9.21
N PHE A 100 -2.52 -19.65 -9.29
CA PHE A 100 -2.58 -18.19 -9.22
C PHE A 100 -3.43 -17.61 -10.36
N LYS A 101 -3.23 -18.06 -11.60
CA LYS A 101 -4.03 -17.68 -12.76
C LYS A 101 -5.52 -18.00 -12.58
N GLY A 102 -5.84 -19.23 -12.16
CA GLY A 102 -7.22 -19.65 -11.89
C GLY A 102 -7.91 -18.82 -10.80
N MET A 103 -7.18 -18.41 -9.76
CA MET A 103 -7.71 -17.52 -8.73
C MET A 103 -8.09 -16.13 -9.29
N LEU A 104 -7.26 -15.56 -10.15
CA LEU A 104 -7.55 -14.27 -10.78
C LEU A 104 -8.78 -14.38 -11.68
N GLN A 105 -8.89 -15.46 -12.46
CA GLN A 105 -10.03 -15.70 -13.35
C GLN A 105 -11.37 -15.90 -12.63
N ALA A 106 -11.33 -16.27 -11.35
CA ALA A 106 -12.53 -16.45 -10.54
C ALA A 106 -13.11 -15.12 -10.00
N VAL A 107 -12.39 -14.00 -10.13
CA VAL A 107 -12.84 -12.69 -9.62
C VAL A 107 -13.96 -12.13 -10.48
N GLN A 108 -15.13 -11.95 -9.87
CA GLN A 108 -16.30 -11.38 -10.55
C GLN A 108 -16.10 -9.90 -10.88
N GLY A 109 -16.42 -9.52 -12.12
CA GLY A 109 -16.29 -8.13 -12.58
C GLY A 109 -14.84 -7.71 -12.88
N VAL A 110 -13.94 -8.69 -13.07
CA VAL A 110 -12.59 -8.47 -13.58
C VAL A 110 -12.43 -9.26 -14.88
N GLU A 111 -12.13 -8.55 -15.96
CA GLU A 111 -11.82 -9.16 -17.26
C GLU A 111 -10.31 -9.40 -17.36
N ILE A 112 -9.94 -10.59 -17.83
CA ILE A 112 -8.54 -11.02 -17.91
C ILE A 112 -8.23 -11.38 -19.34
N GLU A 113 -7.29 -10.63 -19.93
CA GLU A 113 -6.92 -10.77 -21.33
C GLU A 113 -5.43 -10.96 -21.49
N ARG A 114 -5.03 -11.83 -22.41
CA ARG A 114 -3.63 -12.01 -22.77
C ARG A 114 -3.14 -10.76 -23.51
N SER A 115 -1.93 -10.33 -23.20
CA SER A 115 -1.35 -9.12 -23.78
C SER A 115 0.16 -9.29 -24.01
N ASP A 116 0.79 -8.28 -24.59
CA ASP A 116 2.23 -8.12 -24.65
C ASP A 116 2.70 -6.98 -23.74
N ALA A 117 4.00 -6.92 -23.47
CA ALA A 117 4.56 -5.95 -22.54
C ALA A 117 4.34 -4.49 -22.95
N ALA A 118 4.41 -4.19 -24.25
CA ALA A 118 4.25 -2.82 -24.73
C ALA A 118 2.78 -2.37 -24.59
N HIS A 119 1.85 -3.23 -24.99
CA HIS A 119 0.42 -2.96 -24.90
C HIS A 119 -0.04 -2.82 -23.45
N ALA A 120 0.30 -3.79 -22.58
CA ALA A 120 -0.09 -3.75 -21.17
C ALA A 120 0.47 -2.52 -20.43
N ARG A 121 1.72 -2.13 -20.70
CA ARG A 121 2.30 -0.90 -20.12
C ARG A 121 1.58 0.35 -20.59
N ALA A 122 1.20 0.42 -21.87
CA ALA A 122 0.44 1.54 -22.41
C ALA A 122 -0.95 1.63 -21.75
N GLN A 123 -1.68 0.52 -21.63
CA GLN A 123 -2.98 0.47 -20.97
C GLN A 123 -2.87 0.84 -19.48
N LEU A 124 -1.82 0.38 -18.79
CA LEU A 124 -1.55 0.71 -17.39
C LEU A 124 -1.32 2.21 -17.20
N ALA A 125 -0.49 2.81 -18.08
CA ALA A 125 -0.18 4.24 -18.04
C ALA A 125 -1.42 5.11 -18.33
N ARG A 126 -2.32 4.64 -19.20
CA ARG A 126 -3.61 5.30 -19.50
C ARG A 126 -4.69 5.02 -18.46
N ARG A 127 -4.39 4.22 -17.42
CA ARG A 127 -5.34 3.83 -16.36
C ARG A 127 -6.54 3.04 -16.90
N GLU A 128 -6.40 2.35 -18.02
CA GLU A 128 -7.45 1.50 -18.62
C GLU A 128 -7.59 0.20 -17.80
N ILE A 129 -6.46 -0.39 -17.40
CA ILE A 129 -6.39 -1.63 -16.60
C ILE A 129 -6.11 -1.35 -15.11
N LEU A 130 -6.50 -2.27 -14.24
CA LEU A 130 -6.21 -2.25 -12.79
C LEU A 130 -4.74 -2.60 -12.50
N ALA A 131 -4.22 -3.58 -13.23
CA ALA A 131 -2.87 -4.11 -13.13
C ALA A 131 -2.59 -5.02 -14.34
N PHE A 132 -1.32 -5.36 -14.56
CA PHE A 132 -0.97 -6.53 -15.39
C PHE A 132 -0.14 -7.53 -14.59
N VAL A 133 -0.10 -8.75 -15.08
CA VAL A 133 0.57 -9.90 -14.47
C VAL A 133 1.55 -10.47 -15.48
N GLU A 134 2.82 -10.57 -15.09
CA GLU A 134 3.88 -11.24 -15.85
C GLU A 134 4.25 -12.55 -15.17
N TYR A 135 4.24 -13.65 -15.91
CA TYR A 135 4.58 -14.99 -15.42
C TYR A 135 6.02 -15.36 -15.82
N VAL A 136 6.62 -16.34 -15.12
CA VAL A 136 8.01 -16.78 -15.35
C VAL A 136 8.23 -17.32 -16.77
N ASN A 137 7.19 -17.90 -17.39
CA ASN A 137 7.23 -18.37 -18.77
C ASN A 137 7.12 -17.25 -19.83
N GLY A 138 7.05 -15.98 -19.39
CA GLY A 138 6.90 -14.81 -20.26
C GLY A 138 5.46 -14.51 -20.68
N GLU A 139 4.47 -15.28 -20.22
CA GLU A 139 3.07 -14.90 -20.44
C GLU A 139 2.73 -13.62 -19.69
N LEU A 140 1.96 -12.75 -20.34
CA LEU A 140 1.48 -11.51 -19.76
C LEU A 140 -0.02 -11.40 -19.92
N TRP A 141 -0.69 -11.00 -18.83
CA TRP A 141 -2.14 -10.85 -18.78
C TRP A 141 -2.52 -9.53 -18.12
N THR A 142 -3.50 -8.82 -18.68
CA THR A 142 -4.04 -7.58 -18.12
C THR A 142 -5.30 -7.84 -17.31
N LEU A 143 -5.48 -7.11 -16.21
CA LEU A 143 -6.66 -7.17 -15.35
C LEU A 143 -7.47 -5.89 -15.55
N GLN A 144 -8.66 -6.00 -16.13
CA GLN A 144 -9.54 -4.88 -16.47
C GLN A 144 -10.77 -4.88 -15.55
N ALA A 145 -11.24 -3.70 -15.18
CA ALA A 145 -12.51 -3.55 -14.47
C ALA A 145 -13.14 -2.19 -14.77
N SER A 146 -14.42 -2.18 -15.05
CA SER A 146 -15.20 -0.95 -15.23
C SER A 146 -15.46 -0.23 -13.91
N GLY A 147 -15.70 1.08 -13.97
CA GLY A 147 -16.16 1.88 -12.84
C GLY A 147 -15.27 3.04 -12.48
N ASP A 148 -15.70 3.80 -11.47
CA ASP A 148 -14.94 4.91 -10.89
C ASP A 148 -13.74 4.44 -10.05
N LEU A 149 -12.96 5.39 -9.52
CA LEU A 149 -11.80 5.13 -8.67
C LEU A 149 -12.13 4.20 -7.48
N HIS A 150 -13.27 4.40 -6.83
CA HIS A 150 -13.66 3.63 -5.65
C HIS A 150 -14.07 2.19 -6.03
N GLN A 151 -14.87 2.04 -7.09
CA GLN A 151 -15.27 0.74 -7.63
C GLN A 151 -14.05 -0.07 -8.09
N ARG A 152 -13.15 0.56 -8.84
CA ARG A 152 -11.89 -0.05 -9.30
C ARG A 152 -10.97 -0.40 -8.15
N THR A 153 -10.89 0.45 -7.12
CA THR A 153 -10.13 0.16 -5.89
C THR A 153 -10.70 -1.06 -5.14
N ARG A 154 -12.02 -1.20 -5.05
CA ARG A 154 -12.64 -2.41 -4.47
C ARG A 154 -12.26 -3.68 -5.24
N ARG A 155 -12.32 -3.66 -6.57
CA ARG A 155 -11.89 -4.81 -7.40
C ARG A 155 -10.41 -5.13 -7.23
N LEU A 156 -9.58 -4.10 -7.15
CA LEU A 156 -8.15 -4.26 -6.89
C LEU A 156 -7.90 -4.91 -5.51
N ASN A 157 -8.63 -4.49 -4.48
CA ASN A 157 -8.58 -5.14 -3.16
C ASN A 157 -8.97 -6.61 -3.23
N GLU A 158 -10.09 -6.95 -3.90
CA GLU A 158 -10.52 -8.35 -4.08
C GLU A 158 -9.42 -9.19 -4.75
N ILE A 159 -8.77 -8.67 -5.79
CA ILE A 159 -7.65 -9.33 -6.46
C ILE A 159 -6.48 -9.58 -5.49
N VAL A 160 -6.03 -8.54 -4.78
CA VAL A 160 -4.88 -8.66 -3.87
C VAL A 160 -5.18 -9.57 -2.69
N ASP A 161 -6.40 -9.52 -2.17
CA ASP A 161 -6.84 -10.30 -1.02
C ASP A 161 -6.83 -11.81 -1.27
N LEU A 162 -7.05 -12.22 -2.52
CA LEU A 162 -7.00 -13.63 -2.89
C LEU A 162 -5.61 -14.21 -2.73
N TYR A 163 -4.59 -13.57 -3.31
CA TYR A 163 -3.25 -14.13 -3.31
C TYR A 163 -2.43 -13.75 -2.06
N LYS A 164 -2.79 -12.69 -1.32
CA LYS A 164 -2.11 -12.36 -0.05
C LYS A 164 -2.29 -13.44 1.01
N VAL A 165 -3.39 -14.20 0.95
CA VAL A 165 -3.71 -15.29 1.89
C VAL A 165 -3.06 -16.61 1.48
N GLN A 166 -2.91 -16.85 0.17
CA GLN A 166 -2.49 -18.16 -0.35
C GLN A 166 -1.02 -18.22 -0.76
N GLY A 167 -0.39 -17.06 -0.97
CA GLY A 167 1.01 -16.93 -1.35
C GLY A 167 1.77 -15.99 -0.43
N ARG A 168 3.06 -15.82 -0.73
CA ARG A 168 3.94 -14.85 -0.09
C ARG A 168 4.15 -13.67 -1.03
N ILE A 169 4.00 -12.45 -0.53
CA ILE A 169 4.20 -11.23 -1.30
C ILE A 169 5.55 -10.60 -0.95
N PHE A 170 6.37 -10.38 -1.97
CA PHE A 170 7.55 -9.54 -1.90
C PHE A 170 7.29 -8.26 -2.67
N ARG A 171 7.55 -7.11 -2.05
CA ARG A 171 7.37 -5.80 -2.68
C ARG A 171 8.62 -5.48 -3.51
N ALA A 172 8.43 -5.28 -4.80
CA ALA A 172 9.46 -4.90 -5.75
C ALA A 172 9.21 -3.48 -6.27
N ASN A 173 10.26 -2.67 -6.43
CA ASN A 173 10.19 -1.36 -7.08
C ASN A 173 10.62 -1.43 -8.57
N ILE A 174 10.64 -2.64 -9.12
CA ILE A 174 11.03 -2.94 -10.50
C ILE A 174 9.85 -3.69 -11.12
N ASP A 175 9.41 -3.26 -12.30
CA ASP A 175 8.26 -3.81 -13.03
C ASP A 175 8.67 -4.80 -14.14
N HIS A 176 9.84 -5.41 -14.00
CA HIS A 176 10.44 -6.31 -14.98
C HIS A 176 10.85 -7.62 -14.29
N LEU A 177 10.05 -8.67 -14.51
CA LEU A 177 10.22 -9.94 -13.80
C LEU A 177 11.59 -10.59 -14.01
N PRO A 178 12.18 -10.66 -15.23
CA PRO A 178 13.48 -11.31 -15.44
C PRO A 178 14.61 -10.72 -14.60
N SER A 179 14.56 -9.44 -14.24
CA SER A 179 15.55 -8.80 -13.36
C SER A 179 15.44 -9.23 -11.90
N LEU A 180 14.27 -9.76 -11.48
CA LEU A 180 13.99 -10.19 -10.12
C LEU A 180 14.30 -11.68 -9.90
N LEU A 181 14.17 -12.51 -10.95
CA LEU A 181 14.36 -13.97 -10.87
C LEU A 181 15.71 -14.41 -10.27
N PRO A 182 16.86 -13.75 -10.53
CA PRO A 182 18.14 -14.16 -9.93
C PRO A 182 18.20 -14.08 -8.40
N TYR A 183 17.28 -13.34 -7.77
CA TYR A 183 17.27 -13.10 -6.32
C TYR A 183 16.11 -13.80 -5.62
N HIS A 184 15.27 -14.52 -6.36
CA HIS A 184 14.02 -15.06 -5.86
C HIS A 184 13.66 -16.40 -6.50
N ASP A 185 13.63 -17.45 -5.67
CA ASP A 185 13.13 -18.78 -6.07
C ASP A 185 11.61 -18.89 -5.90
N ASP A 186 10.95 -19.89 -6.49
CA ASP A 186 9.53 -20.19 -6.22
C ASP A 186 8.60 -18.98 -6.50
N VAL A 187 8.86 -18.31 -7.63
CA VAL A 187 8.05 -17.19 -8.13
C VAL A 187 6.89 -17.70 -8.98
N ALA A 188 5.69 -17.24 -8.64
CA ALA A 188 4.48 -17.50 -9.41
C ALA A 188 4.34 -16.48 -10.56
N ALA A 189 4.41 -15.20 -10.21
CA ALA A 189 4.21 -14.07 -11.11
C ALA A 189 4.67 -12.75 -10.47
N LEU A 190 4.81 -11.72 -11.30
CA LEU A 190 4.91 -10.32 -10.90
C LEU A 190 3.60 -9.60 -11.25
N VAL A 191 2.95 -8.99 -10.26
CA VAL A 191 1.78 -8.13 -10.44
C VAL A 191 2.20 -6.68 -10.42
N VAL A 192 1.98 -5.99 -11.54
CA VAL A 192 2.39 -4.60 -11.77
C VAL A 192 1.17 -3.68 -11.73
N PHE A 193 1.18 -2.74 -10.78
CA PHE A 193 0.10 -1.78 -10.53
C PHE A 193 0.42 -0.41 -11.15
N PRO A 194 -0.60 0.41 -11.44
CA PRO A 194 -0.39 1.75 -11.94
C PRO A 194 0.11 2.68 -10.83
N ARG A 195 0.70 3.82 -11.23
CA ARG A 195 1.04 4.91 -10.31
C ARG A 195 -0.20 5.71 -9.95
N PHE A 196 -0.44 5.88 -8.66
CA PHE A 196 -1.51 6.72 -8.13
C PHE A 196 -1.02 8.16 -7.94
N ALA A 197 -1.93 9.11 -8.08
CA ALA A 197 -1.68 10.52 -7.80
C ALA A 197 -2.04 10.87 -6.34
N PRO A 198 -1.39 11.87 -5.72
CA PRO A 198 -1.74 12.36 -4.38
C PRO A 198 -3.23 12.70 -4.21
N ALA A 199 -3.86 13.25 -5.26
CA ALA A 199 -5.29 13.55 -5.25
C ALA A 199 -6.16 12.29 -5.10
N GLU A 200 -5.82 11.19 -5.79
CA GLU A 200 -6.53 9.90 -5.64
C GLU A 200 -6.35 9.34 -4.23
N ILE A 201 -5.14 9.47 -3.66
CA ILE A 201 -4.84 9.03 -2.30
C ILE A 201 -5.70 9.78 -1.26
N ILE A 202 -5.81 11.09 -1.41
CA ILE A 202 -6.63 11.93 -0.52
C ILE A 202 -8.13 11.61 -0.71
N ASP A 203 -8.59 11.44 -1.94
CA ASP A 203 -9.98 11.12 -2.26
C ASP A 203 -10.42 9.79 -1.63
N LEU A 204 -9.62 8.74 -1.80
CA LEU A 204 -9.86 7.44 -1.17
C LEU A 204 -9.90 7.56 0.36
N ALA A 205 -8.91 8.21 0.97
CA ALA A 205 -8.82 8.38 2.42
C ALA A 205 -10.02 9.13 3.00
N ARG A 206 -10.53 10.16 2.31
CA ARG A 206 -11.68 10.98 2.75
C ARG A 206 -12.96 10.18 2.95
N VAL A 207 -13.20 9.18 2.11
CA VAL A 207 -14.39 8.33 2.17
C VAL A 207 -14.15 7.01 2.92
N GLY A 208 -12.98 6.86 3.54
CA GLY A 208 -12.58 5.63 4.23
C GLY A 208 -12.31 4.45 3.29
N ALA A 209 -12.16 4.71 1.98
CA ALA A 209 -11.71 3.70 1.04
C ALA A 209 -10.18 3.55 1.13
N CYS A 210 -9.69 2.33 0.96
CA CYS A 210 -8.27 2.03 1.06
C CYS A 210 -7.82 1.22 -0.16
N LEU A 211 -6.63 1.53 -0.66
CA LEU A 211 -5.87 0.69 -1.55
C LEU A 211 -5.39 -0.58 -0.83
N PRO A 212 -5.04 -1.64 -1.57
CA PRO A 212 -4.38 -2.80 -0.98
C PRO A 212 -3.11 -2.39 -0.23
N ALA A 213 -2.82 -3.07 0.87
CA ALA A 213 -1.64 -2.78 1.67
C ALA A 213 -0.35 -2.93 0.82
N GLY A 214 0.51 -1.91 0.86
CA GLY A 214 1.84 -2.00 0.31
C GLY A 214 1.94 -1.91 -1.22
N ILE A 215 1.01 -1.21 -1.87
CA ILE A 215 1.14 -0.84 -3.29
C ILE A 215 1.61 0.60 -3.48
N THR A 216 1.39 1.48 -2.52
CA THR A 216 1.91 2.87 -2.55
C THR A 216 3.30 2.93 -1.91
N ARG A 217 4.18 3.72 -2.51
CA ARG A 217 5.57 3.89 -2.07
C ARG A 217 5.90 5.37 -1.97
N HIS A 218 5.77 5.94 -0.77
CA HIS A 218 6.23 7.29 -0.48
C HIS A 218 7.72 7.32 -0.15
N VAL A 219 8.51 7.90 -1.05
CA VAL A 219 9.89 8.32 -0.78
C VAL A 219 9.80 9.68 -0.09
N ILE A 220 10.09 9.69 1.21
CA ILE A 220 9.88 10.87 2.06
C ILE A 220 11.25 11.41 2.47
N PRO A 221 11.56 12.69 2.16
CA PRO A 221 12.80 13.31 2.59
C PRO A 221 12.79 13.57 4.11
N ARG A 222 13.98 13.59 4.72
CA ARG A 222 14.17 14.01 6.13
C ARG A 222 13.28 13.27 7.13
N ARG A 223 13.11 11.94 6.98
CA ARG A 223 12.34 11.13 7.93
C ARG A 223 12.88 11.27 9.36
N ALA A 224 11.99 11.59 10.30
CA ALA A 224 12.28 11.45 11.72
C ALA A 224 12.34 9.96 12.07
N LEU A 225 13.45 9.55 12.65
CA LEU A 225 13.69 8.15 13.04
C LEU A 225 14.14 8.11 14.50
N ARG A 226 13.72 7.06 15.20
CA ARG A 226 14.13 6.76 16.58
C ARG A 226 13.91 7.92 17.55
N ILE A 227 12.76 8.60 17.46
CA ILE A 227 12.34 9.61 18.43
C ILE A 227 12.17 9.02 19.84
N ASN A 228 11.89 7.72 19.90
CA ASN A 228 11.76 6.93 21.13
C ASN A 228 10.83 7.59 22.18
N LEU A 229 9.67 8.09 21.73
CA LEU A 229 8.72 8.78 22.59
C LEU A 229 7.93 7.77 23.45
N PRO A 230 7.91 7.87 24.79
CA PRO A 230 7.10 7.01 25.63
C PRO A 230 5.61 7.16 25.31
N LEU A 231 4.90 6.03 25.18
CA LEU A 231 3.47 6.04 24.85
C LEU A 231 2.61 6.70 25.95
N THR A 232 3.09 6.74 27.19
CA THR A 232 2.40 7.40 28.32
C THR A 232 2.17 8.89 28.10
N VAL A 233 3.01 9.55 27.28
CA VAL A 233 2.85 10.97 26.92
C VAL A 233 1.67 11.17 25.97
N LEU A 234 1.23 10.11 25.29
CA LEU A 234 0.18 10.10 24.28
C LEU A 234 -1.18 9.61 24.82
N SER A 235 -1.21 9.12 26.05
CA SER A 235 -2.38 8.53 26.71
C SER A 235 -3.18 9.51 27.57
N GLY A 236 -3.01 10.82 27.34
CA GLY A 236 -3.68 11.89 28.09
C GLY A 236 -5.21 11.84 27.98
#